data_AF-A0A9P8B841-F1
#
_entry.id   AF-A0A9P8B841-F1
#
_cell.length_a   1.000
_cell.length_b   1.000
_cell.length_c   1.000
_cell.angle_alpha   90.00
_cell.angle_beta   90.00
_cell.angle_gamma   90.00
#
_symmetry.space_group_name_H-M   'P 1'
#
loop_
_entity.id
_entity.type
_entity.pdbx_description
1 polymer ?
#
loop_
_entity_poly.entity_id
_entity_poly.type
_entity_poly.pdbx_seq_one_letter_code
_entity_poly.pdbx_strand_id
1 'polypeptide(L)'
;MEHCDLASNPIGPEHCRTVAIFSTLDPLPYIVLVQAIIYLRHVAFPLLARNSIKALVHLLQATCCEQIIVAGGEPIQRAVCDASQWIGEGVGKPYGLQVTEPLRFGALFPKHGPVTSQEAEEMAPIAQPRRPGMSEVALILHSSGSTGFPKPIHIMHSACIDWMCIPWYGGHDICGLIVSVPSLPLFHAMGVNTYLWFTLGSGAVVGVFDPTSPLKSPSPENVLTSLKGAKVDWTLVVPSFLEAWANDPAAVTYLSTLKHMMYAGGPIPMGVEDKLVSTGVNLVITYAATEFGCLHIFLPCQRQPRWLRFSTQNSHKLLPQDNDHIYELVMVVSCPYSHIYAG
;
A
#
# COMPACT_ATOMS: atom_id res chain seq x y z
N MET A 1 11.70 -21.99 -17.71
CA MET A 1 10.91 -21.42 -18.83
C MET A 1 9.77 -22.38 -19.08
N GLU A 2 8.74 -22.32 -18.23
CA GLU A 2 7.46 -22.96 -18.51
C GLU A 2 6.53 -21.86 -18.99
N HIS A 3 6.03 -22.04 -20.22
CA HIS A 3 5.08 -21.15 -20.84
C HIS A 3 3.77 -21.21 -20.06
N CYS A 4 3.36 -20.08 -19.50
CA CYS A 4 2.01 -19.90 -18.97
C CYS A 4 1.06 -19.85 -20.19
N ASP A 5 0.49 -20.99 -20.56
CA ASP A 5 -0.56 -21.08 -21.58
C ASP A 5 -1.86 -20.48 -21.00
N LEU A 6 -1.98 -19.15 -21.06
CA LEU A 6 -3.22 -18.39 -20.82
C LEU A 6 -4.04 -18.21 -22.11
N ALA A 7 -3.74 -18.98 -23.16
CA ALA A 7 -4.31 -18.83 -24.49
C ALA A 7 -5.63 -19.59 -24.69
N SER A 8 -6.64 -19.32 -23.87
CA SER A 8 -8.04 -19.56 -24.25
C SER A 8 -8.97 -18.76 -23.36
N ASN A 9 -9.22 -17.50 -23.70
CA ASN A 9 -10.14 -16.68 -22.92
C ASN A 9 -11.07 -15.86 -23.82
N PRO A 10 -12.22 -16.43 -24.22
CA PRO A 10 -13.26 -15.66 -24.89
C PRO A 10 -13.87 -14.67 -23.87
N ILE A 11 -13.93 -13.41 -24.27
CA ILE A 11 -14.38 -12.27 -23.46
C ILE A 11 -15.84 -12.50 -23.03
N GLY A 12 -16.04 -12.84 -21.76
CA GLY A 12 -17.34 -13.00 -21.11
C GLY A 12 -17.34 -12.43 -19.68
N PRO A 13 -18.51 -12.18 -19.08
CA PRO A 13 -18.70 -11.52 -17.78
C PRO A 13 -18.20 -12.30 -16.54
N GLU A 14 -17.51 -13.43 -16.74
CA GLU A 14 -17.03 -14.30 -15.65
C GLU A 14 -15.52 -14.19 -15.36
N HIS A 15 -14.74 -13.40 -16.13
CA HIS A 15 -13.29 -13.40 -15.99
C HIS A 15 -12.73 -12.25 -15.12
N CYS A 16 -11.94 -12.63 -14.10
CA CYS A 16 -11.13 -11.72 -13.29
C CYS A 16 -10.13 -10.97 -14.19
N ARG A 17 -9.97 -9.66 -14.00
CA ARG A 17 -9.06 -8.84 -14.82
C ARG A 17 -8.11 -8.08 -13.92
N THR A 18 -6.87 -7.90 -14.37
CA THR A 18 -5.95 -6.95 -13.74
C THR A 18 -6.31 -5.54 -14.19
N VAL A 19 -6.51 -4.64 -13.23
CA VAL A 19 -6.82 -3.23 -13.45
C VAL A 19 -5.69 -2.40 -12.85
N ALA A 20 -4.84 -1.86 -13.72
CA ALA A 20 -3.75 -0.98 -13.31
C ALA A 20 -4.28 0.38 -12.85
N ILE A 21 -3.71 0.92 -11.77
CA ILE A 21 -4.04 2.26 -11.26
C ILE A 21 -2.77 3.11 -11.33
N PHE A 22 -2.66 3.95 -12.36
CA PHE A 22 -1.52 4.82 -12.59
C PHE A 22 -1.95 6.27 -12.36
N SER A 23 -1.91 6.70 -11.09
CA SER A 23 -2.61 7.91 -10.68
C SER A 23 -1.97 8.65 -9.50
N THR A 24 -2.21 9.96 -9.45
CA THR A 24 -2.00 10.86 -8.30
C THR A 24 -3.33 11.33 -7.70
N LEU A 25 -4.31 10.42 -7.59
CA LEU A 25 -5.56 10.69 -6.88
C LEU A 25 -5.32 10.98 -5.39
N ASP A 26 -6.25 11.73 -4.80
CA ASP A 26 -6.35 11.85 -3.34
C ASP A 26 -6.50 10.46 -2.69
N PRO A 27 -6.00 10.28 -1.45
CA PRO A 27 -6.02 8.98 -0.79
C PRO A 27 -7.41 8.34 -0.69
N LEU A 28 -8.46 9.12 -0.40
CA LEU A 28 -9.82 8.59 -0.25
C LEU A 28 -10.41 8.00 -1.54
N PRO A 29 -10.48 8.74 -2.67
CA PRO A 29 -10.84 8.15 -3.96
C PRO A 29 -9.97 6.95 -4.36
N TYR A 30 -8.66 7.00 -4.08
CA TYR A 30 -7.74 5.91 -4.41
C TYR A 30 -8.07 4.64 -3.61
N ILE A 31 -8.33 4.78 -2.31
CA ILE A 31 -8.76 3.70 -1.40
C ILE A 31 -10.06 3.07 -1.90
N VAL A 32 -11.08 3.90 -2.18
CA VAL A 32 -12.37 3.45 -2.71
C VAL A 32 -12.18 2.71 -4.02
N LEU A 33 -11.32 3.21 -4.91
CA LEU A 33 -11.05 2.57 -6.20
C LEU A 33 -10.43 1.19 -6.05
N VAL A 34 -9.39 1.05 -5.21
CA VAL A 34 -8.75 -0.25 -4.94
C VAL A 34 -9.79 -1.23 -4.38
N GLN A 35 -10.59 -0.80 -3.40
CA GLN A 35 -11.64 -1.64 -2.82
C GLN A 35 -12.71 -2.01 -3.82
N ALA A 36 -13.15 -1.08 -4.69
CA ALA A 36 -14.17 -1.34 -5.70
C ALA A 36 -13.70 -2.39 -6.72
N ILE A 37 -12.45 -2.29 -7.19
CA ILE A 37 -11.86 -3.28 -8.10
C ILE A 37 -11.85 -4.67 -7.45
N ILE A 38 -11.37 -4.76 -6.21
CA ILE A 38 -11.32 -6.03 -5.46
C ILE A 38 -12.73 -6.58 -5.19
N TYR A 39 -13.67 -5.72 -4.79
CA TYR A 39 -15.06 -6.08 -4.54
C TYR A 39 -15.73 -6.67 -5.79
N LEU A 40 -15.45 -6.09 -6.96
CA LEU A 40 -15.92 -6.58 -8.27
C LEU A 40 -15.16 -7.83 -8.77
N ARG A 41 -14.31 -8.44 -7.94
CA ARG A 41 -13.46 -9.60 -8.26
C ARG A 41 -12.44 -9.35 -9.38
N HIS A 42 -12.01 -8.11 -9.54
CA HIS A 42 -10.85 -7.78 -10.36
C HIS A 42 -9.61 -7.66 -9.47
N VAL A 43 -8.44 -7.74 -10.09
CA VAL A 43 -7.16 -7.57 -9.40
C VAL A 43 -6.76 -6.11 -9.45
N ALA A 44 -6.69 -5.46 -8.29
CA ALA A 44 -6.18 -4.09 -8.23
C ALA A 44 -4.66 -4.11 -8.45
N PHE A 45 -4.16 -3.26 -9.34
CA PHE A 45 -2.72 -3.11 -9.56
C PHE A 45 -2.26 -1.65 -9.42
N PRO A 46 -2.10 -1.15 -8.18
CA PRO A 46 -1.50 0.14 -7.89
C PRO A 46 -0.07 0.29 -8.46
N LEU A 47 0.14 1.30 -9.30
CA LEU A 47 1.43 1.57 -9.94
C LEU A 47 2.03 2.90 -9.45
N LEU A 48 3.36 2.93 -9.36
CA LEU A 48 4.10 4.16 -9.04
C LEU A 48 4.02 5.12 -10.24
N ALA A 49 3.33 6.25 -10.06
CA ALA A 49 3.14 7.28 -11.09
C ALA A 49 4.43 7.98 -11.58
N ARG A 50 5.59 7.64 -11.00
CA ARG A 50 6.92 8.13 -11.40
C ARG A 50 7.80 7.06 -12.06
N ASN A 51 7.24 5.87 -12.32
CA ASN A 51 7.96 4.84 -13.07
C ASN A 51 8.37 5.37 -14.45
N SER A 52 9.51 4.91 -14.94
CA SER A 52 9.87 5.12 -16.35
C SER A 52 8.85 4.40 -17.24
N ILE A 53 8.67 4.90 -18.47
CA ILE A 53 7.76 4.27 -19.45
C ILE A 53 8.16 2.79 -19.67
N LYS A 54 9.47 2.48 -19.68
CA LYS A 54 9.97 1.10 -19.80
C LYS A 54 9.53 0.21 -18.63
N ALA A 55 9.63 0.73 -17.41
CA ALA A 55 9.19 0.00 -16.23
C ALA A 55 7.66 -0.18 -16.20
N LEU A 56 6.91 0.85 -16.63
CA LEU A 56 5.45 0.77 -16.76
C LEU A 56 5.03 -0.30 -17.77
N VAL A 57 5.58 -0.29 -18.99
CA VAL A 57 5.30 -1.29 -20.03
C VAL A 57 5.68 -2.69 -19.55
N HIS A 58 6.87 -2.84 -18.93
CA HIS A 58 7.29 -4.12 -18.36
C HIS A 58 6.28 -4.69 -17.36
N LEU A 59 5.81 -3.88 -16.41
CA LEU A 59 4.84 -4.29 -15.40
C LEU A 59 3.47 -4.65 -16.01
N LEU A 60 3.00 -3.86 -16.97
CA LEU A 60 1.74 -4.12 -17.66
C LEU A 60 1.78 -5.45 -18.44
N GLN A 61 2.87 -5.69 -19.18
CA GLN A 61 3.07 -6.93 -19.92
C GLN A 61 3.25 -8.14 -19.00
N ALA A 62 4.05 -8.01 -17.94
CA ALA A 62 4.29 -9.09 -16.97
C ALA A 62 3.03 -9.53 -16.23
N THR A 63 2.00 -8.69 -16.18
CA THR A 63 0.71 -8.97 -15.51
C THR A 63 -0.45 -9.16 -16.50
N CYS A 64 -0.18 -9.19 -17.81
CA CYS A 64 -1.18 -9.24 -18.87
C CYS A 64 -2.30 -8.19 -18.69
N CYS A 65 -1.92 -6.99 -18.25
CA CYS A 65 -2.86 -5.94 -17.88
C CYS A 65 -3.31 -5.15 -19.12
N GLU A 66 -4.60 -5.24 -19.44
CA GLU A 66 -5.24 -4.57 -20.59
C GLU A 66 -6.07 -3.34 -20.18
N GLN A 67 -6.27 -3.11 -18.88
CA GLN A 67 -7.07 -1.99 -18.37
C GLN A 67 -6.24 -1.12 -17.43
N ILE A 68 -6.23 0.18 -17.68
CA ILE A 68 -5.54 1.16 -16.85
C ILE A 68 -6.48 2.31 -16.49
N ILE A 69 -6.48 2.65 -15.22
CA ILE A 69 -7.17 3.81 -14.67
C ILE A 69 -6.13 4.90 -14.43
N VAL A 70 -6.37 6.07 -15.02
CA VAL A 70 -5.41 7.16 -15.08
C VAL A 70 -6.03 8.43 -14.54
N ALA A 71 -5.33 9.06 -13.60
CA ALA A 71 -5.70 10.37 -13.10
C ALA A 71 -4.45 11.12 -12.66
N GLY A 72 -4.18 12.24 -13.31
CA GLY A 72 -3.00 13.05 -13.04
C GLY A 72 -2.87 14.18 -14.06
N GLY A 73 -1.85 15.02 -13.88
CA GLY A 73 -1.52 16.05 -14.86
C GLY A 73 -0.95 15.48 -16.15
N GLU A 74 -0.61 16.38 -17.07
CA GLU A 74 -0.04 16.06 -18.40
C GLU A 74 1.12 15.05 -18.37
N PRO A 75 2.07 15.05 -17.40
CA PRO A 75 3.15 14.05 -17.39
C PRO A 75 2.66 12.60 -17.23
N ILE A 76 1.61 12.38 -16.43
CA ILE A 76 1.04 11.05 -16.19
C ILE A 76 0.27 10.59 -17.42
N GLN A 77 -0.52 11.48 -18.01
CA GLN A 77 -1.27 11.19 -19.23
C GLN A 77 -0.32 10.85 -20.39
N ARG A 78 0.75 11.63 -20.59
CA ARG A 78 1.78 11.36 -21.60
C ARG A 78 2.46 10.00 -21.40
N ALA A 79 2.84 9.67 -20.16
CA ALA A 79 3.48 8.38 -19.88
C ALA A 79 2.58 7.18 -20.26
N VAL A 80 1.25 7.30 -20.08
CA VAL A 80 0.30 6.25 -20.47
C VAL A 80 0.09 6.21 -21.98
N CYS A 81 0.02 7.37 -22.65
CA CYS A 81 -0.02 7.43 -24.12
C CYS A 81 1.21 6.74 -24.73
N ASP A 82 2.40 7.08 -24.26
CA ASP A 82 3.66 6.50 -24.73
C ASP A 82 3.71 4.98 -24.45
N ALA A 83 3.29 4.55 -23.25
CA ALA A 83 3.21 3.13 -22.92
C ALA A 83 2.22 2.38 -23.80
N SER A 84 1.06 2.98 -24.10
CA SER A 84 0.03 2.39 -24.97
C SER A 84 0.54 2.22 -26.40
N GLN A 85 1.21 3.24 -26.95
CA GLN A 85 1.86 3.16 -28.26
C GLN A 85 2.91 2.05 -28.28
N TRP A 86 3.76 1.99 -27.25
CA TRP A 86 4.85 1.03 -27.22
C TRP A 86 4.39 -0.42 -27.06
N ILE A 87 3.30 -0.66 -26.32
CA ILE A 87 2.64 -1.97 -26.24
C ILE A 87 2.04 -2.36 -27.61
N GLY A 88 1.45 -1.40 -28.33
CA GLY A 88 0.91 -1.63 -29.68
C GLY A 88 1.97 -1.92 -30.75
N GLU A 89 3.16 -1.32 -30.63
CA GLU A 89 4.27 -1.44 -31.58
C GLU A 89 5.32 -2.52 -31.20
N GLY A 90 5.28 -3.04 -29.96
CA GLY A 90 6.39 -3.72 -29.32
C GLY A 90 6.54 -5.24 -29.55
N VAL A 91 7.62 -5.80 -28.98
CA VAL A 91 7.95 -7.24 -29.00
C VAL A 91 7.10 -7.99 -27.96
N GLY A 92 6.21 -8.85 -28.44
CA GLY A 92 5.22 -9.58 -27.64
C GLY A 92 3.93 -9.79 -28.45
N LYS A 93 2.81 -10.14 -27.80
CA LYS A 93 1.49 -10.09 -28.45
C LYS A 93 0.94 -8.67 -28.27
N PRO A 94 0.84 -7.85 -29.34
CA PRO A 94 0.30 -6.51 -29.21
C PRO A 94 -1.16 -6.57 -28.76
N TYR A 95 -1.54 -5.66 -27.87
CA TYR A 95 -2.92 -5.51 -27.38
C TYR A 95 -3.23 -4.03 -27.12
N GLY A 96 -4.52 -3.69 -27.10
CA GLY A 96 -4.98 -2.34 -26.81
C GLY A 96 -5.11 -2.11 -25.31
N LEU A 97 -4.46 -1.07 -24.79
CA LEU A 97 -4.63 -0.64 -23.40
C LEU A 97 -5.89 0.23 -23.28
N GLN A 98 -6.88 -0.23 -22.53
CA GLN A 98 -8.09 0.54 -22.25
C GLN A 98 -7.81 1.55 -21.13
N VAL A 99 -7.81 2.84 -21.48
CA VAL A 99 -7.58 3.94 -20.55
C VAL A 99 -8.92 4.50 -20.09
N THR A 100 -9.10 4.62 -18.78
CA THR A 100 -10.30 5.21 -18.17
C THR A 100 -9.90 6.19 -17.06
N GLU A 101 -10.77 7.16 -16.79
CA GLU A 101 -10.57 8.09 -15.68
C GLU A 101 -11.38 7.66 -14.44
N PRO A 102 -10.82 7.81 -13.23
CA PRO A 102 -11.55 7.53 -12.00
C PRO A 102 -12.42 8.72 -11.56
N LEU A 103 -13.41 8.41 -10.73
CA LEU A 103 -14.17 9.43 -9.99
C LEU A 103 -13.25 10.18 -9.00
N ARG A 104 -13.46 11.50 -8.91
CA ARG A 104 -12.74 12.38 -7.98
C ARG A 104 -13.47 12.49 -6.63
N PHE A 105 -12.82 13.08 -5.64
CA PHE A 105 -13.38 13.24 -4.29
C PHE A 105 -14.78 13.87 -4.29
N GLY A 106 -15.00 14.96 -5.04
CA GLY A 106 -16.30 15.63 -5.07
C GLY A 106 -17.44 14.76 -5.63
N ALA A 107 -17.16 13.91 -6.61
CA ALA A 107 -18.14 12.99 -7.18
C ALA A 107 -18.48 11.83 -6.23
N LEU A 108 -17.47 11.28 -5.54
CA LEU A 108 -17.65 10.19 -4.57
C LEU A 108 -18.28 10.66 -3.25
N PHE A 109 -17.97 11.88 -2.83
CA PHE A 109 -18.37 12.45 -1.55
C PHE A 109 -19.06 13.81 -1.74
N PRO A 110 -20.23 13.87 -2.40
CA PRO A 110 -20.87 15.11 -2.80
C PRO A 110 -21.27 16.01 -1.62
N LYS A 111 -21.53 15.42 -0.44
CA LYS A 111 -21.81 16.19 0.80
C LYS A 111 -20.59 16.93 1.36
N HIS A 112 -19.39 16.63 0.86
CA HIS A 112 -18.11 17.12 1.37
C HIS A 112 -17.24 17.79 0.30
N GLY A 113 -17.65 17.77 -0.97
CA GLY A 113 -16.97 18.45 -2.08
C GLY A 113 -17.82 19.59 -2.69
N PRO A 114 -17.25 20.41 -3.58
CA PRO A 114 -18.04 21.37 -4.35
C PRO A 114 -19.06 20.60 -5.20
N VAL A 115 -20.34 20.80 -4.88
CA VAL A 115 -21.47 20.16 -5.55
C VAL A 115 -21.62 20.76 -6.94
N THR A 116 -21.12 20.11 -7.98
CA THR A 116 -21.73 20.24 -9.30
C THR A 116 -22.95 19.34 -9.29
N SER A 117 -24.09 19.95 -8.97
CA SER A 117 -25.41 19.33 -8.94
C SER A 117 -25.79 18.83 -10.33
N GLN A 118 -25.31 17.64 -10.73
CA GLN A 118 -25.86 16.89 -11.88
C GLN A 118 -25.43 15.41 -12.00
N GLU A 119 -24.58 14.86 -11.13
CA GLU A 119 -24.01 13.50 -11.32
C GLU A 119 -24.44 12.47 -10.28
N ALA A 120 -25.50 12.72 -9.52
CA ALA A 120 -26.19 11.65 -8.80
C ALA A 120 -27.20 10.99 -9.75
N GLU A 121 -26.75 10.45 -10.88
CA GLU A 121 -27.55 9.43 -11.57
C GLU A 121 -27.74 8.27 -10.57
N GLU A 122 -28.98 7.76 -10.48
CA GLU A 122 -29.26 6.55 -9.71
C GLU A 122 -28.34 5.43 -10.23
N MET A 123 -27.24 5.18 -9.51
CA MET A 123 -26.34 4.08 -9.82
C MET A 123 -27.15 2.80 -9.78
N ALA A 124 -27.28 2.15 -10.94
CA ALA A 124 -28.01 0.90 -11.05
C ALA A 124 -27.49 -0.09 -10.00
N PRO A 125 -28.38 -0.87 -9.35
CA PRO A 125 -27.97 -1.83 -8.34
C PRO A 125 -26.95 -2.79 -8.94
N ILE A 126 -25.74 -2.79 -8.40
CA ILE A 126 -24.67 -3.71 -8.81
C ILE A 126 -25.09 -5.10 -8.32
N ALA A 127 -25.19 -6.06 -9.25
CA ALA A 127 -25.41 -7.46 -8.91
C ALA A 127 -24.32 -7.89 -7.90
N GLN A 128 -24.72 -8.52 -6.79
CA GLN A 128 -23.75 -8.90 -5.76
C GLN A 128 -22.71 -9.86 -6.37
N PRO A 129 -21.43 -9.48 -6.40
CA PRO A 129 -20.41 -10.35 -6.94
C PRO A 129 -20.27 -11.59 -6.06
N ARG A 130 -19.97 -12.74 -6.69
CA ARG A 130 -19.64 -13.97 -5.97
C ARG A 130 -18.46 -13.73 -5.01
N ARG A 131 -18.43 -14.42 -3.88
CA ARG A 131 -17.22 -14.41 -3.03
C ARG A 131 -16.02 -15.02 -3.80
N PRO A 132 -14.86 -14.35 -3.84
CA PRO A 132 -13.65 -14.92 -4.44
C PRO A 132 -13.11 -16.06 -3.57
N GLY A 133 -12.42 -17.01 -4.20
CA GLY A 133 -11.62 -18.00 -3.50
C GLY A 133 -10.43 -17.36 -2.77
N MET A 134 -10.01 -17.97 -1.66
CA MET A 134 -8.92 -17.43 -0.83
C MET A 134 -7.56 -17.38 -1.56
N SER A 135 -7.35 -18.30 -2.51
CA SER A 135 -6.15 -18.34 -3.37
C SER A 135 -6.26 -17.50 -4.64
N GLU A 136 -7.39 -16.82 -4.89
CA GLU A 136 -7.50 -15.88 -6.00
C GLU A 136 -6.67 -14.62 -5.67
N VAL A 137 -6.02 -14.03 -6.69
CA VAL A 137 -5.25 -12.79 -6.52
C VAL A 137 -6.21 -11.63 -6.32
N ALA A 138 -5.98 -10.82 -5.29
CA ALA A 138 -6.77 -9.61 -5.02
C ALA A 138 -6.01 -8.34 -5.43
N LEU A 139 -4.71 -8.33 -5.19
CA LEU A 139 -3.86 -7.16 -5.30
C LEU A 139 -2.53 -7.55 -5.94
N ILE A 140 -2.03 -6.72 -6.84
CA ILE A 140 -0.65 -6.80 -7.29
C ILE A 140 0.05 -5.52 -6.81
N LEU A 141 1.20 -5.68 -6.17
CA LEU A 141 2.15 -4.59 -5.90
C LEU A 141 3.43 -4.85 -6.69
N HIS A 142 4.36 -3.91 -6.68
CA HIS A 142 5.67 -4.12 -7.32
C HIS A 142 6.81 -3.76 -6.38
N SER A 143 7.87 -4.56 -6.44
CA SER A 143 9.15 -4.23 -5.80
C SER A 143 10.07 -3.53 -6.81
N SER A 144 10.90 -2.61 -6.36
CA SER A 144 11.85 -1.89 -7.22
C SER A 144 12.87 -2.81 -7.90
N GLY A 145 13.16 -3.98 -7.32
CA GLY A 145 14.18 -4.92 -7.79
C GLY A 145 15.60 -4.38 -7.54
N SER A 146 16.51 -5.23 -7.04
CA SER A 146 17.90 -4.83 -6.79
C SER A 146 18.77 -4.80 -8.06
N THR A 147 18.34 -5.44 -9.15
CA THR A 147 19.18 -5.66 -10.35
C THR A 147 18.44 -5.57 -11.70
N GLY A 148 17.25 -4.96 -11.76
CA GLY A 148 16.48 -4.91 -13.02
C GLY A 148 15.19 -4.11 -12.97
N PHE A 149 14.27 -4.42 -13.87
CA PHE A 149 12.93 -3.84 -13.85
C PHE A 149 12.14 -4.26 -12.60
N PRO A 150 11.19 -3.42 -12.14
CA PRO A 150 10.32 -3.76 -11.04
C PRO A 150 9.57 -5.06 -11.28
N LYS A 151 9.43 -5.90 -10.24
CA LYS A 151 8.76 -7.20 -10.35
C LYS A 151 7.36 -7.13 -9.73
N PRO A 152 6.31 -7.66 -10.38
CA PRO A 152 5.00 -7.77 -9.76
C PRO A 152 5.03 -8.82 -8.65
N ILE A 153 4.34 -8.52 -7.55
CA ILE A 153 4.12 -9.39 -6.40
C ILE A 153 2.61 -9.59 -6.30
N HIS A 154 2.17 -10.82 -6.52
CA HIS A 154 0.76 -11.21 -6.49
C HIS A 154 0.35 -11.52 -5.05
N ILE A 155 -0.66 -10.81 -4.56
CA ILE A 155 -1.15 -10.91 -3.19
C ILE A 155 -2.55 -11.49 -3.26
N MET A 156 -2.71 -12.69 -2.72
CA MET A 156 -3.97 -13.42 -2.68
C MET A 156 -4.95 -12.79 -1.67
N HIS A 157 -6.25 -13.04 -1.85
CA HIS A 157 -7.27 -12.62 -0.88
C HIS A 157 -6.94 -13.03 0.55
N SER A 158 -6.41 -14.24 0.70
CA SER A 158 -6.00 -14.77 1.99
C SER A 158 -4.86 -13.97 2.63
N ALA A 159 -3.89 -13.53 1.84
CA ALA A 159 -2.81 -12.67 2.31
C ALA A 159 -3.30 -11.27 2.70
N CYS A 160 -4.29 -10.71 1.99
CA CYS A 160 -4.93 -9.47 2.40
C CYS A 160 -5.64 -9.61 3.76
N ILE A 161 -6.24 -10.77 4.04
CA ILE A 161 -6.83 -11.09 5.35
C ILE A 161 -5.74 -11.19 6.42
N ASP A 162 -4.62 -11.85 6.13
CA ASP A 162 -3.48 -11.89 7.06
C ASP A 162 -3.01 -10.46 7.38
N TRP A 163 -2.86 -9.61 6.38
CA TRP A 163 -2.48 -8.21 6.58
C TRP A 163 -3.50 -7.43 7.42
N MET A 164 -4.79 -7.66 7.18
CA MET A 164 -5.90 -7.07 7.94
C MET A 164 -5.86 -7.50 9.42
N CYS A 165 -5.44 -8.73 9.71
CA CYS A 165 -5.39 -9.28 11.06
C CYS A 165 -4.13 -8.88 11.85
N ILE A 166 -3.14 -8.20 11.24
CA ILE A 166 -1.88 -7.82 11.93
C ILE A 166 -2.13 -7.11 13.28
N PRO A 167 -3.03 -6.12 13.38
CA PRO A 167 -3.31 -5.46 14.66
C PRO A 167 -3.85 -6.39 15.75
N TRP A 168 -4.49 -7.52 15.39
CA TRP A 168 -5.08 -8.46 16.37
C TRP A 168 -4.03 -9.22 17.17
N TYR A 169 -2.82 -9.32 16.63
CA TYR A 169 -1.65 -9.92 17.29
C TYR A 169 -0.70 -8.87 17.86
N GLY A 170 -1.17 -7.62 17.95
CA GLY A 170 -0.43 -6.51 18.50
C GLY A 170 -0.49 -6.42 20.03
N GLY A 171 0.29 -5.50 20.59
CA GLY A 171 0.31 -5.23 22.03
C GLY A 171 -0.75 -4.22 22.49
N HIS A 172 -1.43 -3.54 21.58
CA HIS A 172 -2.43 -2.51 21.89
C HIS A 172 -3.65 -2.66 21.00
N ASP A 173 -4.83 -2.46 21.58
CA ASP A 173 -6.05 -2.27 20.81
C ASP A 173 -6.03 -0.86 20.20
N ILE A 174 -6.18 -0.81 18.87
CA ILE A 174 -6.19 0.43 18.10
C ILE A 174 -7.59 0.81 17.60
N CYS A 175 -8.65 0.11 18.02
CA CYS A 175 -10.02 0.43 17.69
C CYS A 175 -10.38 1.85 18.14
N GLY A 176 -10.96 2.64 17.23
CA GLY A 176 -11.32 4.04 17.48
C GLY A 176 -10.14 5.02 17.57
N LEU A 177 -8.89 4.55 17.51
CA LEU A 177 -7.74 5.45 17.44
C LEU A 177 -7.63 6.12 16.07
N ILE A 178 -7.16 7.35 16.06
CA ILE A 178 -6.92 8.11 14.82
C ILE A 178 -5.50 7.84 14.34
N VAL A 179 -5.40 7.30 13.13
CA VAL A 179 -4.15 6.90 12.48
C VAL A 179 -3.98 7.71 11.22
N SER A 180 -2.85 8.39 11.06
CA SER A 180 -2.57 9.12 9.83
C SER A 180 -1.20 8.79 9.30
N VAL A 181 -1.12 8.47 8.01
CA VAL A 181 0.10 8.09 7.30
C VAL A 181 0.24 8.86 5.98
N PRO A 182 0.15 10.19 6.01
CA PRO A 182 -0.01 11.01 4.81
C PRO A 182 1.22 11.00 3.89
N SER A 183 2.37 10.56 4.39
CA SER A 183 3.60 10.39 3.60
C SER A 183 3.66 9.05 2.84
N LEU A 184 2.79 8.09 3.16
CA LEU A 184 2.90 6.73 2.65
C LEU A 184 2.08 6.56 1.36
N PRO A 185 2.69 6.18 0.23
CA PRO A 185 1.97 6.03 -1.02
C PRO A 185 1.12 4.76 -1.06
N LEU A 186 -0.09 4.86 -1.62
CA LEU A 186 -1.04 3.75 -1.77
C LEU A 186 -0.64 2.70 -2.81
N PHE A 187 0.37 2.96 -3.64
CA PHE A 187 0.98 1.96 -4.53
C PHE A 187 2.04 1.10 -3.83
N HIS A 188 2.35 1.37 -2.57
CA HIS A 188 3.36 0.66 -1.79
C HIS A 188 2.70 -0.14 -0.67
N ALA A 189 3.25 -1.31 -0.34
CA ALA A 189 2.70 -2.23 0.66
C ALA A 189 2.40 -1.54 1.99
N MET A 190 3.35 -0.74 2.48
CA MET A 190 3.18 0.02 3.72
C MET A 190 1.98 1.00 3.68
N GLY A 191 1.75 1.68 2.56
CA GLY A 191 0.63 2.61 2.42
C GLY A 191 -0.70 1.85 2.29
N VAL A 192 -0.81 0.92 1.33
CA VAL A 192 -2.04 0.15 1.12
C VAL A 192 -2.45 -0.60 2.38
N ASN A 193 -1.49 -1.18 3.10
CA ASN A 193 -1.75 -1.92 4.33
C ASN A 193 -2.27 -1.03 5.46
N THR A 194 -1.66 0.14 5.66
CA THR A 194 -2.08 1.03 6.75
C THR A 194 -3.38 1.75 6.44
N TYR A 195 -3.59 2.17 5.19
CA TYR A 195 -4.80 2.87 4.76
C TYR A 195 -6.03 1.96 4.62
N LEU A 196 -5.83 0.71 4.17
CA LEU A 196 -6.92 -0.22 3.90
C LEU A 196 -7.01 -1.31 4.97
N TRP A 197 -6.01 -2.17 5.06
CA TRP A 197 -6.17 -3.45 5.75
C TRP A 197 -6.19 -3.29 7.27
N PHE A 198 -5.27 -2.50 7.83
CA PHE A 198 -5.24 -2.27 9.28
C PHE A 198 -6.53 -1.67 9.79
N THR A 199 -7.05 -0.67 9.09
CA THR A 199 -8.21 0.10 9.55
C THR A 199 -9.51 -0.67 9.37
N LEU A 200 -9.63 -1.45 8.30
CA LEU A 200 -10.73 -2.41 8.15
C LEU A 200 -10.70 -3.52 9.20
N GLY A 201 -9.52 -4.03 9.54
CA GLY A 201 -9.36 -5.11 10.50
C GLY A 201 -9.51 -4.68 11.95
N SER A 202 -9.13 -3.45 12.29
CA SER A 202 -9.04 -3.00 13.69
C SER A 202 -10.11 -2.00 14.12
N GLY A 203 -10.88 -1.42 13.18
CA GLY A 203 -11.81 -0.32 13.50
C GLY A 203 -11.10 1.00 13.82
N ALA A 204 -9.83 1.16 13.43
CA ALA A 204 -9.12 2.42 13.54
C ALA A 204 -9.63 3.45 12.53
N VAL A 205 -9.59 4.73 12.89
CA VAL A 205 -10.00 5.85 12.03
C VAL A 205 -8.80 6.34 11.23
N VAL A 206 -8.90 6.33 9.90
CA VAL A 206 -7.85 6.87 9.02
C VAL A 206 -7.98 8.39 8.90
N GLY A 207 -6.93 9.10 9.28
CA GLY A 207 -6.68 10.48 8.86
C GLY A 207 -5.94 10.52 7.51
N VAL A 208 -6.39 11.37 6.61
CA VAL A 208 -5.77 11.66 5.31
C VAL A 208 -5.48 13.16 5.21
N PHE A 209 -4.66 13.56 4.23
CA PHE A 209 -4.62 14.96 3.82
C PHE A 209 -5.98 15.41 3.28
N ASP A 210 -6.26 16.70 3.43
CA ASP A 210 -7.38 17.33 2.73
C ASP A 210 -7.27 17.09 1.23
N PRO A 211 -8.39 16.77 0.55
CA PRO A 211 -8.39 16.51 -0.88
C PRO A 211 -7.94 17.76 -1.64
N THR A 212 -7.00 17.60 -2.57
CA THR A 212 -6.41 18.69 -3.36
C THR A 212 -6.20 18.28 -4.80
N SER A 213 -6.40 19.22 -5.73
CA SER A 213 -6.09 19.03 -7.15
C SER A 213 -5.23 20.20 -7.64
N PRO A 214 -3.93 20.00 -7.95
CA PRO A 214 -3.19 18.74 -7.89
C PRO A 214 -2.88 18.29 -6.45
N LEU A 215 -2.61 16.99 -6.28
CA LEU A 215 -2.25 16.40 -4.99
C LEU A 215 -0.97 17.03 -4.43
N LYS A 216 -1.02 17.51 -3.19
CA LYS A 216 0.15 18.02 -2.48
C LYS A 216 1.14 16.88 -2.19
N SER A 217 2.41 17.09 -2.54
CA SER A 217 3.48 16.15 -2.18
C SER A 217 3.75 16.20 -0.67
N PRO A 218 3.89 15.05 0.01
CA PRO A 218 4.22 15.03 1.44
C PRO A 218 5.61 15.60 1.70
N SER A 219 5.71 16.49 2.69
CA SER A 219 6.97 17.02 3.24
C SER A 219 6.95 16.90 4.77
N PRO A 220 8.11 16.92 5.46
CA PRO A 220 8.13 16.88 6.92
C PRO A 220 7.22 17.93 7.57
N GLU A 221 7.16 19.14 7.02
CA GLU A 221 6.39 20.27 7.57
C GLU A 221 4.89 20.07 7.37
N ASN A 222 4.44 19.71 6.15
CA ASN A 222 3.02 19.58 5.88
C ASN A 222 2.43 18.31 6.51
N VAL A 223 3.22 17.23 6.60
CA VAL A 223 2.82 16.01 7.31
C VAL A 223 2.63 16.33 8.78
N LEU A 224 3.62 16.94 9.44
CA LEU A 224 3.53 17.28 10.86
C LEU A 224 2.33 18.20 11.15
N THR A 225 2.07 19.17 10.26
CA THR A 225 0.89 20.05 10.34
C THR A 225 -0.41 19.27 10.27
N SER A 226 -0.53 18.31 9.34
CA SER A 226 -1.70 17.45 9.21
C SER A 226 -1.89 16.53 10.41
N LEU A 227 -0.81 15.92 10.93
CA LEU A 227 -0.87 15.09 12.14
C LEU A 227 -1.45 15.90 13.31
N LYS A 228 -0.94 17.13 13.53
CA LYS A 228 -1.41 18.06 14.56
C LYS A 228 -2.88 18.42 14.38
N GLY A 229 -3.28 18.80 13.17
CA GLY A 229 -4.65 19.19 12.84
C GLY A 229 -5.66 18.06 13.05
N ALA A 230 -5.28 16.84 12.68
CA ALA A 230 -6.11 15.65 12.85
C ALA A 230 -6.08 15.05 14.27
N LYS A 231 -5.22 15.56 15.16
CA LYS A 231 -5.05 15.08 16.54
C LYS A 231 -4.83 13.57 16.61
N VAL A 232 -3.89 13.09 15.80
CA VAL A 232 -3.66 11.66 15.60
C VAL A 232 -3.13 11.00 16.88
N ASP A 233 -3.49 9.75 17.10
CA ASP A 233 -2.97 8.92 18.18
C ASP A 233 -1.62 8.31 17.80
N TRP A 234 -1.46 7.89 16.54
CA TRP A 234 -0.21 7.38 16.02
C TRP A 234 -0.02 7.63 14.53
N THR A 235 1.23 7.50 14.09
CA THR A 235 1.64 7.65 12.69
C THR A 235 2.76 6.68 12.35
N LEU A 236 2.99 6.47 11.06
CA LEU A 236 4.07 5.68 10.49
C LEU A 236 4.70 6.47 9.34
N VAL A 237 6.03 6.59 9.35
CA VAL A 237 6.80 7.32 8.33
C VAL A 237 8.05 6.57 7.91
N VAL A 238 8.69 7.04 6.84
CA VAL A 238 10.06 6.60 6.48
C VAL A 238 11.10 7.39 7.28
N PRO A 239 12.33 6.85 7.47
CA PRO A 239 13.33 7.45 8.37
C PRO A 239 13.68 8.92 8.11
N SER A 240 13.64 9.38 6.86
CA SER A 240 13.97 10.77 6.50
C SER A 240 13.04 11.81 7.17
N PHE A 241 11.79 11.45 7.48
CA PHE A 241 10.88 12.32 8.23
C PHE A 241 11.31 12.46 9.69
N LEU A 242 11.73 11.36 10.32
CA LEU A 242 12.23 11.37 11.69
C LEU A 242 13.53 12.17 11.79
N GLU A 243 14.43 12.05 10.82
CA GLU A 243 15.66 12.84 10.77
C GLU A 243 15.37 14.34 10.72
N ALA A 244 14.43 14.76 9.87
CA ALA A 244 14.00 16.16 9.79
C ALA A 244 13.39 16.65 11.12
N TRP A 245 12.46 15.90 11.70
CA TRP A 245 11.76 16.29 12.92
C TRP A 245 12.63 16.23 14.17
N ALA A 246 13.62 15.34 14.24
CA ALA A 246 14.52 15.23 15.39
C ALA A 246 15.33 16.50 15.64
N ASN A 247 15.47 17.38 14.64
CA ASN A 247 16.17 18.66 14.77
C ASN A 247 15.25 19.85 15.09
N ASP A 248 13.93 19.63 15.16
CA ASP A 248 12.94 20.63 15.52
C ASP A 248 12.35 20.33 16.92
N PRO A 249 12.69 21.11 17.96
CA PRO A 249 12.15 20.91 19.32
C PRO A 249 10.62 20.94 19.38
N ALA A 250 9.95 21.73 18.54
CA ALA A 250 8.49 21.81 18.50
C ALA A 250 7.87 20.59 17.81
N ALA A 251 8.57 19.99 16.85
CA ALA A 251 8.19 18.70 16.29
C ALA A 251 8.35 17.60 17.34
N VAL A 252 9.52 17.50 17.98
CA VAL A 252 9.79 16.49 19.01
C VAL A 252 8.78 16.56 20.16
N THR A 253 8.47 17.76 20.65
CA THR A 253 7.45 17.98 21.70
C THR A 253 6.08 17.46 21.29
N TYR A 254 5.71 17.59 20.01
CA TYR A 254 4.46 17.02 19.52
C TYR A 254 4.55 15.49 19.36
N LEU A 255 5.66 14.98 18.82
CA LEU A 255 5.84 13.54 18.63
C LEU A 255 5.81 12.78 19.96
N SER A 256 6.21 13.40 21.08
CA SER A 256 6.11 12.79 22.41
C SER A 256 4.69 12.74 22.97
N THR A 257 3.72 13.43 22.35
CA THR A 257 2.30 13.29 22.73
C THR A 257 1.61 12.14 22.00
N LEU A 258 2.23 11.58 20.95
CA LEU A 258 1.66 10.44 20.23
C LEU A 258 1.74 9.17 21.08
N LYS A 259 0.69 8.36 21.03
CA LYS A 259 0.70 7.02 21.65
C LYS A 259 1.79 6.16 21.03
N HIS A 260 1.97 6.24 19.71
CA HIS A 260 3.05 5.57 18.99
C HIS A 260 3.58 6.40 17.82
N MET A 261 4.90 6.43 17.66
CA MET A 261 5.58 6.98 16.49
C MET A 261 6.30 5.85 15.78
N MET A 262 5.77 5.38 14.65
CA MET A 262 6.34 4.24 13.94
C MET A 262 7.24 4.68 12.79
N TYR A 263 8.24 3.86 12.46
CA TYR A 263 8.99 3.97 11.22
C TYR A 263 9.30 2.63 10.57
N ALA A 264 9.42 2.61 9.24
CA ALA A 264 9.74 1.41 8.47
C ALA A 264 10.46 1.74 7.16
N GLY A 265 10.91 0.69 6.45
CA GLY A 265 11.46 0.79 5.11
C GLY A 265 12.95 1.09 5.03
N GLY A 266 13.63 1.32 6.15
CA GLY A 266 15.08 1.50 6.20
C GLY A 266 15.59 1.79 7.60
N PRO A 267 16.92 1.75 7.80
CA PRO A 267 17.53 2.16 9.05
C PRO A 267 17.38 3.67 9.26
N ILE A 268 17.29 4.08 10.52
CA ILE A 268 17.36 5.49 10.92
C ILE A 268 18.82 5.90 11.16
N PRO A 269 19.23 7.15 10.90
CA PRO A 269 20.60 7.60 11.19
C PRO A 269 21.00 7.42 12.66
N MET A 270 22.28 7.16 12.88
CA MET A 270 22.83 6.89 14.21
C MET A 270 22.56 8.05 15.17
N GLY A 271 22.10 7.74 16.38
CA GLY A 271 21.80 8.71 17.44
C GLY A 271 20.45 9.42 17.32
N VAL A 272 19.75 9.37 16.17
CA VAL A 272 18.42 9.98 16.02
C VAL A 272 17.39 9.24 16.88
N GLU A 273 17.42 7.91 16.88
CA GLU A 273 16.54 7.10 17.73
C GLU A 273 16.76 7.39 19.22
N ASP A 274 18.01 7.38 19.69
CA ASP A 274 18.34 7.66 21.09
C ASP A 274 17.88 9.07 21.50
N LYS A 275 18.08 10.06 20.62
CA LYS A 275 17.61 11.44 20.84
C LYS A 275 16.09 11.49 21.01
N LEU A 276 15.32 10.96 20.06
CA LEU A 276 13.85 10.96 20.12
C LEU A 276 13.33 10.22 21.36
N VAL A 277 13.87 9.05 21.66
CA VAL A 277 13.45 8.25 22.82
C VAL A 277 13.78 8.97 24.13
N SER A 278 14.95 9.61 24.24
CA SER A 278 15.33 10.38 25.44
C SER A 278 14.40 11.57 25.72
N THR A 279 13.68 12.05 24.71
CA THR A 279 12.68 13.13 24.81
C THR A 279 11.26 12.63 25.05
N GLY A 280 11.06 11.32 25.27
CA GLY A 280 9.78 10.71 25.59
C GLY A 280 8.95 10.28 24.37
N VAL A 281 9.50 10.32 23.15
CA VAL A 281 8.82 9.81 21.95
C VAL A 281 8.70 8.29 22.04
N ASN A 282 7.48 7.76 21.95
CA ASN A 282 7.24 6.31 21.90
C ASN A 282 7.54 5.73 20.52
N LEU A 283 8.83 5.60 20.22
CA LEU A 283 9.34 5.19 18.91
C LEU A 283 9.28 3.66 18.73
N VAL A 284 8.71 3.22 17.61
CA VAL A 284 8.59 1.79 17.24
C VAL A 284 9.13 1.57 15.82
N ILE A 285 10.13 0.70 15.68
CA ILE A 285 10.57 0.24 14.35
C ILE A 285 9.66 -0.87 13.85
N THR A 286 9.32 -0.84 12.56
CA THR A 286 8.61 -1.91 11.88
C THR A 286 9.49 -2.60 10.86
N TYR A 287 9.71 -3.89 11.08
CA TYR A 287 10.32 -4.78 10.10
C TYR A 287 9.23 -5.53 9.34
N ALA A 288 9.18 -5.26 8.03
CA ALA A 288 8.18 -5.75 7.12
C ALA A 288 8.71 -5.77 5.69
N ALA A 289 8.10 -6.58 4.83
CA ALA A 289 8.32 -6.54 3.38
C ALA A 289 7.00 -6.73 2.63
N THR A 290 7.00 -6.41 1.34
CA THR A 290 5.81 -6.60 0.49
C THR A 290 5.41 -8.08 0.40
N GLU A 291 6.38 -8.99 0.53
CA GLU A 291 6.20 -10.43 0.40
C GLU A 291 5.63 -11.10 1.66
N PHE A 292 5.81 -10.52 2.85
CA PHE A 292 5.40 -11.16 4.11
C PHE A 292 4.66 -10.24 5.09
N GLY A 293 4.44 -8.97 4.75
CA GLY A 293 3.81 -8.03 5.67
C GLY A 293 4.66 -7.77 6.91
N CYS A 294 4.03 -7.56 8.06
CA CYS A 294 4.70 -7.24 9.33
C CYS A 294 5.14 -8.51 10.07
N LEU A 295 6.44 -8.66 10.33
CA LEU A 295 6.97 -9.88 10.95
C LEU A 295 6.95 -9.87 12.49
N HIS A 296 7.16 -8.69 13.08
CA HIS A 296 7.26 -8.49 14.52
C HIS A 296 5.89 -8.23 15.16
N ILE A 297 5.82 -8.34 16.49
CA ILE A 297 4.62 -7.94 17.26
C ILE A 297 4.29 -6.49 16.94
N PHE A 298 3.12 -6.27 16.33
CA PHE A 298 2.65 -4.93 15.97
C PHE A 298 2.40 -4.11 17.24
N LEU A 299 2.97 -2.90 17.34
CA LEU A 299 2.83 -2.02 18.52
C LEU A 299 3.00 -2.79 19.85
N PRO A 300 4.20 -3.24 20.22
CA PRO A 300 4.38 -4.04 21.43
C PRO A 300 4.06 -3.23 22.70
N CYS A 301 3.56 -3.90 23.76
CA CYS A 301 3.26 -3.26 25.05
C CYS A 301 4.49 -2.61 25.71
N GLN A 302 5.67 -3.16 25.41
CA GLN A 302 6.96 -2.67 25.88
C GLN A 302 7.85 -2.40 24.67
N ARG A 303 8.53 -1.24 24.68
CA ARG A 303 9.51 -0.91 23.65
C ARG A 303 10.62 -1.98 23.63
N GLN A 304 10.98 -2.43 22.44
CA GLN A 304 12.05 -3.41 22.22
C GLN A 304 13.25 -2.68 21.60
N PRO A 305 14.22 -2.22 22.41
CA PRO A 305 15.37 -1.50 21.89
C PRO A 305 16.30 -2.46 21.14
N ARG A 306 16.56 -2.19 19.85
CA ARG A 306 17.56 -2.90 19.02
C ARG A 306 17.25 -4.36 18.65
N TRP A 307 16.12 -4.91 19.07
CA TRP A 307 15.68 -6.25 18.68
C TRP A 307 14.17 -6.26 18.47
N LEU A 308 13.70 -7.24 17.70
CA LEU A 308 12.29 -7.42 17.40
C LEU A 308 11.87 -8.82 17.82
N ARG A 309 10.75 -8.90 18.53
CA ARG A 309 10.08 -10.17 18.80
C ARG A 309 9.14 -10.48 17.66
N PHE A 310 9.30 -11.64 17.04
CA PHE A 310 8.40 -12.11 16.00
C PHE A 310 6.99 -12.36 16.53
N SER A 311 6.00 -11.96 15.74
CA SER A 311 4.59 -12.18 16.04
C SER A 311 4.24 -13.65 15.87
N THR A 312 3.34 -14.15 16.72
CA THR A 312 2.78 -15.51 16.62
C THR A 312 1.86 -15.67 15.42
N GLN A 313 1.46 -14.57 14.78
CA GLN A 313 0.74 -14.59 13.50
C GLN A 313 1.59 -15.22 12.38
N ASN A 314 2.91 -15.02 12.43
CA ASN A 314 3.81 -15.38 11.37
C ASN A 314 4.38 -16.77 11.59
N SER A 315 4.19 -17.65 10.61
CA SER A 315 4.92 -18.91 10.54
C SER A 315 6.26 -18.70 9.86
N HIS A 316 7.35 -18.87 10.60
CA HIS A 316 8.70 -18.61 10.12
C HIS A 316 9.69 -19.62 10.70
N LYS A 317 10.82 -19.79 10.02
CA LYS A 317 11.98 -20.55 10.46
C LYS A 317 13.22 -19.66 10.34
N LEU A 318 14.14 -19.84 11.27
CA LEU A 318 15.48 -19.26 11.22
C LEU A 318 16.46 -20.38 10.91
N LEU A 319 16.94 -20.44 9.67
CA LEU A 319 17.88 -21.45 9.23
C LEU A 319 19.31 -20.95 9.51
N PRO A 320 20.13 -21.68 10.28
CA PRO A 320 21.49 -21.26 10.56
C PRO A 320 22.30 -21.15 9.25
N GLN A 321 23.14 -20.13 9.17
CA GLN A 321 24.09 -19.93 8.08
C GLN A 321 25.51 -20.29 8.54
N ASP A 322 26.49 -20.30 7.63
CA ASP A 322 27.88 -20.72 7.90
C ASP A 322 28.59 -19.91 9.01
N ASN A 323 28.05 -18.74 9.36
CA ASN A 323 28.56 -17.89 10.43
C ASN A 323 27.74 -18.05 11.71
N ASP A 324 28.44 -18.23 12.84
CA ASP A 324 27.82 -18.24 14.17
C ASP A 324 26.94 -17.01 14.38
N HIS A 325 25.70 -17.24 14.82
CA HIS A 325 24.66 -16.24 15.09
C HIS A 325 24.03 -15.55 13.88
N ILE A 326 24.30 -15.99 12.65
CA ILE A 326 23.58 -15.53 11.45
C ILE A 326 22.56 -16.59 11.05
N TYR A 327 21.32 -16.14 10.80
CA TYR A 327 20.23 -16.99 10.38
C TYR A 327 19.54 -16.39 9.16
N GLU A 328 19.16 -17.25 8.22
CA GLU A 328 18.27 -16.93 7.12
C GLU A 328 16.83 -17.06 7.59
N LEU A 329 16.07 -15.98 7.42
CA LEU A 329 14.64 -15.96 7.69
C LEU A 329 13.88 -16.61 6.53
N VAL A 330 13.18 -17.71 6.82
CA VAL A 330 12.31 -18.39 5.86
C VAL A 330 10.87 -18.31 6.34
N MET A 331 10.01 -17.71 5.54
CA MET A 331 8.56 -17.69 5.80
C MET A 331 7.98 -19.04 5.39
N VAL A 332 7.21 -19.65 6.29
CA VAL A 332 6.55 -20.94 6.04
C VAL A 332 5.10 -20.68 5.67
N VAL A 333 4.68 -21.24 4.54
CA VAL A 333 3.27 -21.29 4.15
C VAL A 333 2.56 -22.29 5.05
N SER A 334 2.17 -21.89 6.26
CA SER A 334 1.40 -22.74 7.18
C SER A 334 0.22 -22.03 7.83
N CYS A 335 -0.02 -20.74 7.54
CA CYS A 335 -1.32 -20.16 7.85
C CYS A 335 -2.33 -20.69 6.81
N PRO A 336 -3.57 -21.04 7.21
CA PRO A 336 -4.65 -21.32 6.25
C PRO A 336 -4.93 -20.14 5.30
N TYR A 337 -4.32 -18.98 5.54
CA TYR A 337 -4.43 -17.80 4.70
C TYR A 337 -3.11 -17.25 4.13
N SER A 338 -1.93 -17.81 4.46
CA SER A 338 -0.64 -17.25 4.02
C SER A 338 -0.19 -17.82 2.68
N HIS A 339 -1.03 -17.76 1.65
CA HIS A 339 -0.62 -18.09 0.29
C HIS A 339 -0.13 -16.81 -0.41
N ILE A 340 0.98 -16.22 0.03
CA ILE A 340 1.68 -15.20 -0.78
C ILE A 340 2.62 -15.89 -1.79
N TYR A 341 2.92 -17.17 -1.56
CA TYR A 341 3.97 -17.90 -2.26
C TYR A 341 3.39 -19.06 -3.08
N ALA A 342 2.84 -18.73 -4.24
CA ALA A 342 2.79 -19.66 -5.37
C ALA A 342 3.21 -18.86 -6.60
N GLY A 343 4.52 -18.89 -6.86
CA GLY A 343 5.11 -18.41 -8.11
C GLY A 343 5.17 -19.55 -9.12
#